data_AF-A0A918SXT3-F1
#
_entry.id   AF-A0A918SXT3-F1
#
_cell.length_a   1.000
_cell.length_b   1.000
_cell.length_c   1.000
_cell.angle_alpha   90.00
_cell.angle_beta   90.00
_cell.angle_gamma   90.00
#
_symmetry.space_group_name_H-M   'P 1'
#
loop_
_entity.id
_entity.type
_entity.pdbx_description
1 polymer ?
#
loop_
_entity_poly.entity_id
_entity_poly.type
_entity_poly.pdbx_seq_one_letter_code
_entity_poly.pdbx_strand_id
1 'polypeptide(L)'
;MAADRRSSWLKGVLDLLVLSRLTDGESYGYEIARALADAGVGEIKGGTLYPVLNRLEEAGLVEAEFRAAERGPGRRYYRLTPGGRTRLAEESRAWREFHRVVETALYPGGPTT
;
A
#
# COMPACT_ATOMS: atom_id res chain seq x y z
N MET A 1 7.36 15.86 15.71
CA MET A 1 5.95 15.59 16.05
C MET A 1 5.00 15.62 14.84
N ALA A 2 4.99 16.64 13.97
CA ALA A 2 4.10 16.65 12.79
C ALA A 2 4.42 15.54 11.75
N ALA A 3 5.71 15.27 11.50
CA ALA A 3 6.14 14.18 10.61
C ALA A 3 5.67 12.79 11.08
N ASP A 4 5.56 12.60 12.39
CA ASP A 4 5.10 11.35 13.00
C ASP A 4 3.59 11.13 12.76
N ARG A 5 2.80 12.20 12.84
CA ARG A 5 1.34 12.15 12.57
C ARG A 5 1.03 11.86 11.10
N ARG A 6 1.71 12.49 10.15
CA ARG A 6 1.56 12.17 8.71
C ARG A 6 1.94 10.71 8.44
N SER A 7 3.05 10.24 9.01
CA SER A 7 3.47 8.84 8.86
C SER A 7 2.45 7.88 9.45
N SER A 8 1.82 8.22 10.59
CA SER A 8 0.74 7.41 11.18
C SER A 8 -0.48 7.28 10.27
N TRP A 9 -0.94 8.36 9.64
CA TRP A 9 -2.04 8.29 8.67
C TRP A 9 -1.71 7.42 7.46
N LEU A 10 -0.51 7.59 6.90
CA LEU A 10 -0.05 6.79 5.76
C LEU A 10 0.11 5.31 6.12
N LYS A 11 0.62 5.01 7.33
CA LYS A 11 0.67 3.64 7.86
C LYS A 11 -0.72 3.03 8.02
N GLY A 12 -1.71 3.84 8.39
CA GLY A 12 -3.11 3.40 8.50
C GLY A 12 -3.73 2.92 7.19
N VAL A 13 -3.22 3.38 6.04
CA VAL A 13 -3.67 2.96 4.71
C VAL A 13 -2.64 2.15 3.94
N LEU A 14 -1.56 1.72 4.60
CA LEU A 14 -0.43 1.09 3.91
C LEU A 14 -0.83 -0.20 3.17
N ASP A 15 -1.72 -0.99 3.74
CA ASP A 15 -2.23 -2.23 3.13
C ASP A 15 -2.90 -1.93 1.77
N LEU A 16 -3.74 -0.87 1.72
CA LEU A 16 -4.37 -0.40 0.48
C LEU A 16 -3.33 0.08 -0.53
N LEU A 17 -2.32 0.83 -0.08
CA LEU A 17 -1.27 1.35 -0.94
C LEU A 17 -0.41 0.22 -1.54
N VAL A 18 -0.10 -0.82 -0.76
CA VAL A 18 0.63 -2.01 -1.23
C VAL A 18 -0.18 -2.75 -2.29
N LEU A 19 -1.48 -3.02 -2.06
CA LEU A 19 -2.36 -3.63 -3.05
C LEU A 19 -2.38 -2.81 -4.36
N SER A 20 -2.38 -1.48 -4.26
CA SER A 20 -2.36 -0.60 -5.43
C SER A 20 -1.09 -0.70 -6.26
N ARG A 21 0.05 -1.10 -5.69
CA ARG A 21 1.30 -1.28 -6.44
C ARG A 21 1.34 -2.57 -7.25
N LEU A 22 0.42 -3.49 -6.99
CA LEU A 22 0.33 -4.79 -7.66
C LEU A 22 -0.75 -4.82 -8.75
N THR A 23 -1.36 -3.67 -9.10
CA THR A 23 -2.40 -3.60 -10.13
C THR A 23 -1.87 -3.88 -11.53
N ASP A 24 -0.65 -3.40 -11.79
CA ASP A 24 -0.02 -3.37 -13.12
C ASP A 24 0.81 -4.62 -13.40
N GLY A 25 1.01 -5.47 -12.38
CA GLY A 25 1.78 -6.69 -12.50
C GLY A 25 2.28 -7.20 -11.16
N GLU A 26 3.05 -8.29 -11.24
CA GLU A 26 3.81 -8.80 -10.11
C GLU A 26 4.98 -7.89 -9.75
N SER A 27 5.34 -7.85 -8.46
CA SER A 27 6.49 -7.09 -7.99
C SER A 27 7.06 -7.71 -6.71
N TYR A 28 8.24 -7.30 -6.28
CA TYR A 28 8.87 -7.77 -5.04
C TYR A 28 9.08 -6.64 -4.03
N GLY A 29 9.28 -6.99 -2.76
CA GLY A 29 9.21 -6.05 -1.64
C GLY A 29 10.01 -4.75 -1.82
N TYR A 30 11.22 -4.82 -2.38
CA TYR A 30 12.03 -3.62 -2.63
C TYR A 30 11.41 -2.67 -3.67
N GLU A 31 10.89 -3.20 -4.78
CA GLU A 31 10.24 -2.39 -5.81
C GLU A 31 8.94 -1.76 -5.29
N ILE A 32 8.16 -2.52 -4.51
CA ILE A 32 6.95 -2.00 -3.85
C ILE A 32 7.31 -0.84 -2.92
N ALA A 33 8.32 -1.02 -2.05
CA ALA A 33 8.78 0.03 -1.14
C ALA A 33 9.23 1.28 -1.90
N ARG A 34 10.02 1.09 -2.97
CA ARG A 34 10.53 2.18 -3.81
C ARG A 34 9.40 2.94 -4.49
N ALA A 35 8.46 2.24 -5.13
CA ALA A 35 7.33 2.86 -5.82
C ALA A 35 6.42 3.66 -4.86
N LEU A 36 6.29 3.22 -3.61
CA LEU A 36 5.55 3.96 -2.59
C LEU A 36 6.33 5.19 -2.09
N ALA A 37 7.65 5.07 -1.91
CA ALA A 37 8.49 6.20 -1.56
C ALA A 37 8.46 7.29 -2.64
N ASP A 38 8.55 6.90 -3.92
CA ASP A 38 8.47 7.78 -5.09
C ASP A 38 7.09 8.47 -5.18
N ALA A 39 6.02 7.82 -4.70
CA ALA A 39 4.68 8.39 -4.58
C ALA A 39 4.51 9.33 -3.36
N GLY A 40 5.57 9.58 -2.58
CA GLY A 40 5.55 10.50 -1.44
C GLY A 40 5.06 9.90 -0.12
N VAL A 41 4.96 8.57 -0.02
CA VAL A 41 4.63 7.86 1.23
C VAL A 41 5.79 7.95 2.24
N GLY A 42 7.01 8.19 1.74
CA GLY A 42 8.24 8.20 2.51
C GLY A 42 8.93 6.83 2.53
N GLU A 43 10.07 6.74 3.20
CA GLU A 43 10.85 5.51 3.27
C GLU A 43 10.08 4.43 4.07
N ILE A 44 9.84 3.29 3.43
CA ILE A 44 9.20 2.13 4.05
C ILE A 44 10.24 1.06 4.30
N LYS A 45 10.54 0.83 5.58
CA LYS A 45 11.49 -0.20 6.00
C LYS A 45 10.89 -1.60 5.85
N GLY A 46 11.75 -2.59 5.63
CA GLY A 46 11.34 -4.00 5.53
C GLY A 46 10.53 -4.49 6.74
N GLY A 47 10.92 -4.08 7.96
CA GLY A 47 10.17 -4.40 9.19
C GLY A 47 8.75 -3.81 9.26
N THR A 48 8.37 -2.93 8.33
CA THR A 48 7.01 -2.43 8.17
C THR A 48 6.32 -3.05 6.96
N LEU A 49 7.02 -3.18 5.83
CA LEU A 49 6.45 -3.71 4.60
C LEU A 49 6.15 -5.21 4.67
N TYR A 50 7.08 -6.03 5.16
CA TYR A 50 6.89 -7.48 5.14
C TYR A 50 5.75 -7.96 6.03
N PRO A 51 5.52 -7.41 7.24
CA PRO A 51 4.31 -7.72 8.00
C PRO A 51 3.00 -7.38 7.26
N VAL A 52 2.98 -6.31 6.45
CA VAL A 52 1.82 -5.98 5.61
C VAL A 52 1.63 -7.02 4.52
N LEU A 53 2.69 -7.34 3.77
CA LEU A 53 2.65 -8.36 2.72
C LEU A 53 2.20 -9.72 3.26
N ASN A 54 2.70 -10.13 4.42
CA ASN A 54 2.30 -11.38 5.08
C ASN A 54 0.81 -11.37 5.43
N ARG A 55 0.28 -10.31 6.04
CA ARG A 55 -1.16 -10.21 6.34
C ARG A 55 -2.02 -10.26 5.08
N LEU A 56 -1.59 -9.58 4.01
CA LEU A 56 -2.32 -9.61 2.73
C LEU A 56 -2.29 -11.00 2.08
N GLU A 57 -1.19 -11.74 2.23
CA GLU A 57 -1.05 -13.12 1.75
C GLU A 57 -1.93 -14.07 2.57
N GLU A 58 -1.87 -13.98 3.91
CA GLU A 58 -2.72 -14.76 4.83
C GLU A 58 -4.22 -14.51 4.59
N ALA A 59 -4.59 -13.29 4.20
CA ALA A 59 -5.95 -12.93 3.83
C ALA A 59 -6.36 -13.36 2.40
N GLY A 60 -5.45 -13.99 1.63
CA GLY A 60 -5.70 -14.41 0.24
C GLY A 60 -5.84 -13.25 -0.76
N LEU A 61 -5.41 -12.04 -0.40
CA LEU A 61 -5.49 -10.84 -1.24
C LEU A 61 -4.30 -10.73 -2.20
N VAL A 62 -3.17 -11.32 -1.83
CA VAL A 62 -2.01 -11.50 -2.69
C VAL A 62 -1.56 -12.94 -2.67
N GLU A 63 -0.99 -13.41 -3.76
CA GLU A 63 -0.20 -14.64 -3.82
C GLU A 63 1.27 -14.28 -3.83
N ALA A 64 2.11 -15.14 -3.26
CA ALA A 64 3.54 -14.95 -3.27
C ALA A 64 4.28 -16.17 -3.85
N GLU A 65 5.28 -15.89 -4.67
CA GLU A 65 6.11 -16.89 -5.33
C GLU A 65 7.58 -16.57 -5.07
N PHE A 66 8.34 -17.54 -4.58
CA PHE A 66 9.78 -17.39 -4.47
C PHE A 66 10.45 -17.80 -5.79
N ARG A 67 11.23 -16.88 -6.36
CA ARG A 67 12.01 -17.11 -7.58
C ARG A 67 13.49 -17.08 -7.26
N ALA A 68 14.16 -18.19 -7.54
CA ALA A 68 15.61 -18.25 -7.48
C ALA A 68 16.20 -17.33 -8.55
N ALA A 69 17.29 -16.63 -8.20
CA ALA A 69 18.06 -15.86 -9.15
C ALA A 69 19.20 -16.74 -9.69
N GLU A 70 19.54 -16.59 -10.98
CA GLU A 70 20.74 -17.24 -11.55
C GLU A 70 22.02 -16.80 -10.84
N ARG A 71 22.05 -15.55 -10.35
CA ARG A 71 23.10 -14.98 -9.52
C ARG A 71 22.50 -14.05 -8.46
N GLY A 72 22.96 -14.18 -7.22
CA GLY A 72 22.52 -13.38 -6.08
C GLY A 72 21.34 -13.99 -5.30
N PRO A 73 20.77 -13.26 -4.32
CA PRO A 73 19.65 -13.76 -3.54
C PRO A 73 18.39 -13.87 -4.39
N GLY A 74 17.65 -14.96 -4.22
CA GLY A 74 16.32 -15.10 -4.79
C GLY A 74 15.36 -14.04 -4.25
N ARG A 75 14.27 -13.81 -4.98
CA ARG A 75 13.26 -12.79 -4.65
C ARG A 75 11.90 -13.42 -4.47
N ARG A 76 11.16 -12.91 -3.50
CA ARG A 76 9.74 -13.23 -3.34
C ARG A 76 8.92 -12.20 -4.11
N TYR A 77 8.28 -12.66 -5.18
CA TYR A 77 7.35 -11.89 -5.99
C TYR A 77 5.95 -12.03 -5.43
N TYR A 78 5.18 -10.95 -5.50
CA TYR A 78 3.81 -10.87 -5.04
C TYR A 78 2.92 -10.50 -6.22
N ARG A 79 1.75 -11.11 -6.30
CA ARG A 79 0.75 -10.86 -7.34
C ARG A 79 -0.62 -10.66 -6.70
N LEU A 80 -1.36 -9.68 -7.20
CA LEU A 80 -2.73 -9.43 -6.75
C LEU A 80 -3.68 -10.56 -7.17
N THR A 81 -4.47 -11.08 -6.24
CA THR A 81 -5.53 -12.07 -6.53
C THR A 81 -6.80 -11.37 -7.03
N PRO A 82 -7.79 -12.09 -7.59
CA PRO A 82 -9.11 -11.53 -7.85
C PRO A 82 -9.76 -10.93 -6.59
N GLY A 83 -9.63 -11.61 -5.45
CA GLY A 83 -10.09 -11.10 -4.15
C GLY A 83 -9.36 -9.82 -3.73
N GLY A 84 -8.05 -9.75 -3.93
CA GLY A 84 -7.24 -8.55 -3.73
C GLY A 84 -7.70 -7.37 -4.58
N ARG A 85 -8.05 -7.60 -5.85
CA ARG A 85 -8.59 -6.55 -6.75
C ARG A 85 -9.94 -6.03 -6.26
N THR A 86 -10.85 -6.92 -5.86
CA THR A 86 -12.14 -6.52 -5.29
C THR A 86 -11.95 -5.71 -4.01
N ARG A 87 -11.11 -6.20 -3.09
CA ARG A 87 -10.82 -5.52 -1.84
C ARG A 87 -10.21 -4.14 -2.06
N LEU A 88 -9.27 -4.01 -2.99
CA LEU A 88 -8.67 -2.74 -3.38
C LEU A 88 -9.73 -1.76 -3.88
N ALA A 89 -10.67 -2.21 -4.71
CA ALA A 89 -11.74 -1.36 -5.24
C ALA A 89 -12.69 -0.87 -4.13
N GLU A 90 -13.08 -1.75 -3.21
CA GLU A 90 -13.94 -1.43 -2.06
C GLU A 90 -13.27 -0.42 -1.12
N GLU A 91 -12.04 -0.71 -0.69
CA GLU A 91 -11.28 0.15 0.21
C GLU A 91 -10.92 1.49 -0.43
N SER A 92 -10.64 1.52 -1.73
CA SER A 92 -10.45 2.78 -2.46
C SER A 92 -11.71 3.64 -2.44
N ARG A 93 -12.90 3.02 -2.48
CA ARG A 93 -14.18 3.72 -2.39
C ARG A 93 -14.43 4.25 -0.98
N ALA A 94 -14.17 3.42 0.04
CA ALA A 94 -14.26 3.82 1.44
C ALA A 94 -13.28 4.96 1.77
N TRP A 95 -12.05 4.88 1.27
CA TRP A 95 -11.03 5.93 1.46
C TRP A 95 -11.46 7.26 0.86
N ARG A 96 -12.03 7.27 -0.36
CA ARG A 96 -12.55 8.51 -0.97
C ARG A 96 -13.63 9.15 -0.12
N GLU A 97 -14.53 8.35 0.44
CA GLU A 97 -15.60 8.86 1.31
C GLU A 97 -15.03 9.40 2.63
N PHE A 98 -14.10 8.68 3.26
CA PHE A 98 -13.41 9.15 4.45
C PHE A 98 -12.68 10.48 4.20
N HIS A 99 -11.92 10.56 3.10
CA HIS A 99 -11.23 11.79 2.69
C HIS A 99 -12.20 12.95 2.54
N ARG A 100 -13.32 12.74 1.84
CA ARG A 100 -14.36 13.75 1.64
C ARG A 100 -14.94 14.26 2.97
N VAL A 101 -15.21 13.36 3.91
CA VAL A 101 -15.73 13.73 5.24
C VAL A 101 -14.71 14.57 6.01
N VAL A 102 -13.45 14.14 6.04
CA VAL A 102 -12.36 14.85 6.72
C VAL A 102 -12.15 16.24 6.10
N GLU A 103 -12.08 16.33 4.78
CA GLU A 103 -11.90 17.58 4.05
C GLU A 103 -13.06 18.56 4.33
N THR A 104 -14.31 18.09 4.26
CA THR A 104 -15.49 18.91 4.58
C THR A 104 -15.47 19.41 6.02
N ALA A 105 -15.04 18.58 6.98
CA ALA A 105 -15.00 18.95 8.39
C ALA A 105 -13.87 19.93 8.73
N LEU A 106 -12.72 19.83 8.06
CA LEU A 106 -11.58 20.71 8.27
C LEU A 106 -11.72 22.06 7.55
N TYR A 107 -12.41 22.08 6.41
CA TYR A 107 -12.57 23.27 5.56
C TYR A 107 -14.05 23.58 5.29
N PRO A 108 -14.82 23.97 6.33
CA PRO A 108 -16.22 24.36 6.15
C PRO A 108 -16.29 25.63 5.28
N GLY A 109 -16.83 25.50 4.06
CA GLY A 109 -16.94 26.62 3.09
C GLY A 109 -16.19 26.42 1.77
N GLY A 110 -15.46 25.31 1.59
CA GLY A 110 -14.70 24.99 0.39
C GLY A 110 -13.22 25.36 0.50
N PRO A 111 -12.35 24.76 -0.32
CA PRO A 111 -10.91 24.99 -0.22
C PRO A 111 -10.60 26.44 -0.59
N THR A 112 -10.03 27.20 0.35
CA THR A 112 -9.29 28.42 0.02
C THR A 112 -8.12 27.98 -0.85
N THR A 113 -8.20 28.30 -2.14
CA THR A 113 -7.20 27.97 -3.16
C THR A 113 -5.81 28.48 -2.77
#